data_AF-A0A919NV94-F1
#
_entry.id   AF-A0A919NV94-F1
#
_cell.length_a   1.000
_cell.length_b   1.000
_cell.length_c   1.000
_cell.angle_alpha   90.00
_cell.angle_beta   90.00
_cell.angle_gamma   90.00
#
_symmetry.space_group_name_H-M   'P 1'
#
loop_
_entity.id
_entity.type
_entity.pdbx_description
1 polymer ?
#
loop_
_entity_poly.entity_id
_entity_poly.type
_entity_poly.pdbx_seq_one_letter_code
_entity_poly.pdbx_strand_id
1 'polypeptide(L)'
;MKPGGKPLVIAVIAVALGAGGTAFAYAGGSWTVPGQAAMTAKVAGMPRGVVPSAAKQGDRAVISWSAQEIGDGVLMDHYVVTAHHVGEPQRPDITRKVAASGEATEVVTFGAAELVGGRWYWTIMPLYRGWTGAVSGRSQRLRFTAAPPADTADAPAAAPEPPMITTAPATTAPATEEPIVTTPETTPATTEPAEAPTPEETETTDS
;
A
#
# COMPACT_ATOMS: atom_id res chain seq x y z
N MET A 1 54.08 -23.54 -36.77
CA MET A 1 53.64 -22.40 -35.93
C MET A 1 52.13 -22.47 -35.77
N LYS A 2 51.65 -22.48 -34.51
CA LYS A 2 50.24 -22.69 -34.13
C LYS A 2 49.44 -21.39 -34.26
N PRO A 3 48.23 -21.37 -34.84
CA PRO A 3 47.32 -20.23 -34.75
C PRO A 3 46.70 -20.16 -33.35
N GLY A 4 46.87 -19.01 -32.67
CA GLY A 4 46.31 -18.74 -31.35
C GLY A 4 44.88 -18.23 -31.45
N GLY A 5 43.91 -19.09 -31.13
CA GLY A 5 42.51 -18.72 -30.97
C GLY A 5 42.21 -18.21 -29.56
N LYS A 6 41.74 -16.97 -29.46
CA LYS A 6 41.00 -16.44 -28.30
C LYS A 6 40.01 -15.37 -28.77
N PRO A 7 38.75 -15.75 -29.04
CA PRO A 7 37.66 -14.98 -28.45
C PRO A 7 36.53 -15.92 -28.00
N LEU A 8 36.67 -16.53 -26.82
CA LEU A 8 35.59 -17.36 -26.26
C LEU A 8 35.52 -17.34 -24.72
N VAL A 9 35.94 -16.24 -24.08
CA VAL A 9 35.90 -16.14 -22.60
C VAL A 9 34.96 -15.04 -22.11
N ILE A 10 34.52 -14.10 -22.96
CA ILE A 10 33.69 -12.97 -22.52
C ILE A 10 32.19 -13.32 -22.46
N ALA A 11 31.72 -14.33 -23.20
CA ALA A 11 30.29 -14.63 -23.30
C ALA A 11 29.70 -15.45 -22.12
N VAL A 12 30.54 -16.11 -21.30
CA VAL A 12 30.03 -17.02 -20.24
C VAL A 12 29.69 -16.29 -18.94
N ILE A 13 30.30 -15.13 -18.67
CA ILE A 13 30.05 -14.39 -17.40
C ILE A 13 28.69 -13.67 -17.43
N ALA A 14 28.22 -13.21 -18.60
CA ALA A 14 26.94 -12.53 -18.71
C ALA A 14 25.73 -13.45 -18.48
N VAL A 15 25.85 -14.75 -18.79
CA VAL A 15 24.73 -15.71 -18.66
C VAL A 15 24.59 -16.25 -17.24
N ALA A 16 25.68 -16.38 -16.48
CA ALA A 16 25.63 -16.77 -15.07
C ALA A 16 24.95 -15.71 -14.18
N LEU A 17 24.99 -14.43 -14.58
CA LEU A 17 24.26 -13.34 -13.91
C LEU A 17 22.75 -13.31 -14.25
N GLY A 18 22.33 -13.92 -15.37
CA GLY A 18 20.94 -13.90 -15.82
C GLY A 18 20.03 -14.90 -15.09
N ALA A 19 20.54 -16.07 -14.73
CA ALA A 19 19.75 -17.12 -14.07
C ALA A 19 19.83 -17.10 -12.53
N GLY A 20 20.89 -16.48 -11.98
CA GLY A 20 21.03 -16.26 -10.55
C GLY A 20 20.31 -15.01 -10.02
N GLY A 21 19.60 -14.24 -10.85
CA GLY A 21 18.97 -13.00 -10.39
C GLY A 21 17.68 -13.21 -9.58
N THR A 22 16.95 -14.31 -9.82
CA THR A 22 15.58 -14.47 -9.33
C THR A 22 15.46 -15.19 -7.98
N ALA A 23 16.47 -15.95 -7.55
CA ALA A 23 16.44 -16.62 -6.24
C ALA A 23 17.02 -15.76 -5.09
N PHE A 24 17.74 -14.68 -5.40
CA PHE A 24 18.62 -13.99 -4.45
C PHE A 24 18.00 -12.77 -3.76
N ALA A 25 16.76 -12.42 -4.10
CA ALA A 25 15.99 -11.38 -3.39
C ALA A 25 15.58 -11.78 -1.97
N TYR A 26 15.77 -13.04 -1.56
CA TYR A 26 15.27 -13.57 -0.28
C TYR A 26 16.24 -13.47 0.90
N ALA A 27 17.51 -13.07 0.71
CA ALA A 27 18.54 -13.30 1.74
C ALA A 27 19.12 -12.06 2.43
N GLY A 28 18.77 -10.82 2.04
CA GLY A 28 19.20 -9.61 2.78
C GLY A 28 20.71 -9.50 3.03
N GLY A 29 21.54 -9.93 2.07
CA GLY A 29 23.01 -9.94 2.19
C GLY A 29 23.67 -8.75 1.50
N SER A 30 24.82 -8.32 2.01
CA SER A 30 25.79 -7.50 1.27
C SER A 30 26.63 -8.42 0.39
N TRP A 31 26.75 -8.09 -0.89
CA TRP A 31 27.73 -8.73 -1.75
C TRP A 31 28.77 -7.72 -2.19
N THR A 32 30.02 -8.19 -2.26
CA THR A 32 31.15 -7.44 -2.79
C THR A 32 31.57 -8.12 -4.08
N VAL A 33 31.48 -7.41 -5.22
CA VAL A 33 32.13 -7.88 -6.45
C VAL A 33 33.57 -7.39 -6.43
N PRO A 34 34.57 -8.30 -6.50
CA PRO A 34 35.95 -7.89 -6.63
C PRO A 34 36.18 -7.29 -8.03
N GLY A 35 36.51 -6.00 -8.07
CA GLY A 35 36.90 -5.22 -9.25
C GLY A 35 37.66 -3.96 -8.81
N GLN A 36 38.16 -3.13 -9.74
CA GLN A 36 38.93 -1.91 -9.42
C GLN A 36 38.20 -0.88 -8.54
N ALA A 37 36.89 -1.04 -8.36
CA ALA A 37 36.13 -0.43 -7.29
C ALA A 37 35.27 -1.52 -6.61
N ALA A 38 35.44 -1.70 -5.31
CA ALA A 38 34.54 -2.55 -4.53
C ALA A 38 33.18 -1.85 -4.46
N MET A 39 32.20 -2.32 -5.21
CA MET A 39 30.82 -1.91 -5.07
C MET A 39 30.15 -2.85 -4.07
N THR A 40 29.73 -2.31 -2.93
CA THR A 40 28.87 -3.02 -1.99
C THR A 40 27.43 -2.71 -2.37
N ALA A 41 26.73 -3.68 -2.94
CA ALA A 41 25.29 -3.58 -3.09
C ALA A 41 24.64 -4.22 -1.85
N LYS A 42 23.91 -3.43 -1.07
CA LYS A 42 23.01 -3.95 -0.04
C LYS A 42 21.72 -4.39 -0.73
N VAL A 43 21.44 -5.68 -0.74
CA VAL A 43 20.10 -6.16 -1.15
C VAL A 43 19.16 -5.86 0.01
N ALA A 44 18.23 -4.94 -0.19
CA ALA A 44 17.16 -4.70 0.77
C ALA A 44 16.41 -6.01 1.01
N GLY A 45 16.42 -6.49 2.27
CA GLY A 45 15.65 -7.66 2.66
C GLY A 45 14.16 -7.40 2.48
N MET A 46 13.36 -8.45 2.32
CA MET A 46 11.93 -8.33 2.08
C MET A 46 11.22 -7.85 3.38
N PRO A 47 10.69 -6.61 3.52
CA PRO A 47 10.00 -6.24 4.75
C PRO A 47 8.82 -7.17 5.03
N ARG A 48 8.79 -7.64 6.28
CA ARG A 48 7.69 -8.46 6.79
C ARG A 48 6.62 -7.54 7.35
N GLY A 49 5.38 -7.73 6.91
CA GLY A 49 4.25 -6.98 7.44
C GLY A 49 4.19 -7.03 8.97
N VAL A 50 4.04 -5.86 9.59
CA VAL A 50 3.83 -5.71 11.04
C VAL A 50 2.40 -6.08 11.41
N VAL A 51 2.22 -6.80 12.51
CA VAL A 51 0.88 -7.16 13.01
C VAL A 51 0.13 -5.87 13.42
N PRO A 52 -1.02 -5.55 12.80
CA PRO A 52 -1.77 -4.37 13.16
C PRO A 52 -2.44 -4.50 14.54
N SER A 53 -2.55 -3.37 15.22
CA SER A 53 -3.50 -3.20 16.32
C SER A 53 -4.84 -2.73 15.76
N ALA A 54 -5.94 -3.27 16.28
CA ALA A 54 -7.29 -2.90 15.94
C ALA A 54 -8.09 -2.47 17.19
N ALA A 55 -8.53 -1.23 17.23
CA ALA A 55 -9.37 -0.70 18.30
C ALA A 55 -10.76 -0.34 17.76
N LYS A 56 -11.79 -0.51 18.59
CA LYS A 56 -13.14 -0.03 18.29
C LYS A 56 -13.31 1.38 18.87
N GLN A 57 -13.70 2.34 18.04
CA GLN A 57 -13.98 3.71 18.46
C GLN A 57 -15.41 4.07 18.04
N GLY A 58 -16.35 3.97 18.99
CA GLY A 58 -17.78 3.99 18.67
C GLY A 58 -18.15 2.79 17.79
N ASP A 59 -18.78 3.03 16.65
CA ASP A 59 -19.12 1.99 15.66
C ASP A 59 -18.08 1.82 14.55
N ARG A 60 -16.93 2.49 14.66
CA ARG A 60 -15.83 2.40 13.68
C ARG A 60 -14.70 1.52 14.20
N ALA A 61 -13.92 0.97 13.28
CA ALA A 61 -12.64 0.34 13.61
C ALA A 61 -11.49 1.29 13.27
N VAL A 62 -10.57 1.50 14.20
CA VAL A 62 -9.31 2.21 13.98
C VAL A 62 -8.19 1.19 14.00
N ILE A 63 -7.47 1.10 12.89
CA ILE A 63 -6.37 0.15 12.69
C ILE A 63 -5.08 0.94 12.67
N SER A 64 -4.12 0.57 13.50
CA SER A 64 -2.81 1.21 13.57
C SER A 64 -1.66 0.21 13.52
N TRP A 65 -0.54 0.63 12.94
CA TRP A 65 0.67 -0.19 12.83
C TRP A 65 1.91 0.71 12.79
N SER A 66 3.06 0.15 13.18
CA SER A 66 4.35 0.83 13.01
C SER A 66 4.68 0.93 11.53
N ALA A 67 5.16 2.10 11.10
CA ALA A 67 5.67 2.27 9.75
C ALA A 67 6.84 1.33 9.49
N GLN A 68 6.94 0.85 8.26
CA GLN A 68 7.96 -0.11 7.84
C GLN A 68 8.95 0.57 6.90
N GLU A 69 10.20 0.14 7.03
CA GLU A 69 11.30 0.54 6.18
C GLU A 69 11.73 -0.61 5.27
N ILE A 70 12.11 -0.31 4.03
CA ILE A 70 12.73 -1.28 3.11
C ILE A 70 14.24 -1.38 3.36
N GLY A 71 14.81 -0.34 3.95
CA GLY A 71 16.20 -0.23 4.38
C GLY A 71 16.35 1.06 5.18
N ASP A 72 17.52 1.25 5.79
CA ASP A 72 17.81 2.33 6.72
C ASP A 72 17.29 3.70 6.23
N GLY A 73 16.24 4.22 6.88
CA GLY A 73 15.66 5.55 6.60
C GLY A 73 14.78 5.62 5.35
N VAL A 74 14.44 4.49 4.72
CA VAL A 74 13.60 4.43 3.52
C VAL A 74 12.26 3.78 3.84
N LEU A 75 11.24 4.59 4.04
CA LEU A 75 9.87 4.14 4.34
C LEU A 75 9.17 3.54 3.12
N MET A 76 8.14 2.73 3.39
CA MET A 76 7.20 2.27 2.35
C MET A 76 6.49 3.44 1.67
N ASP A 77 6.03 3.24 0.43
CA ASP A 77 5.18 4.22 -0.25
C ASP A 77 3.72 4.05 0.15
N HIS A 78 3.26 2.80 0.29
CA HIS A 78 1.87 2.47 0.57
C HIS A 78 1.73 1.21 1.41
N TYR A 79 0.53 1.03 1.96
CA TYR A 79 0.08 -0.19 2.62
C TYR A 79 -1.25 -0.63 2.05
N VAL A 80 -1.44 -1.94 1.90
CA VAL A 80 -2.74 -2.54 1.61
C VAL A 80 -3.27 -3.14 2.91
N VAL A 81 -4.34 -2.56 3.43
CA VAL A 81 -5.01 -3.02 4.66
C VAL A 81 -6.26 -3.79 4.25
N THR A 82 -6.35 -5.05 4.66
CA THR A 82 -7.49 -5.92 4.34
C THR A 82 -8.24 -6.31 5.59
N ALA A 83 -9.53 -6.04 5.64
CA ALA A 83 -10.46 -6.49 6.67
C ALA A 83 -11.10 -7.80 6.23
N HIS A 84 -10.99 -8.84 7.07
CA HIS A 84 -11.50 -10.17 6.79
C HIS A 84 -12.66 -10.52 7.71
N HIS A 85 -13.77 -10.97 7.12
CA HIS A 85 -14.96 -11.37 7.88
C HIS A 85 -14.80 -12.76 8.51
N VAL A 86 -15.25 -12.89 9.76
CA VAL A 86 -15.25 -14.13 10.55
C VAL A 86 -16.67 -14.44 11.00
N GLY A 87 -17.49 -14.92 10.08
CA GLY A 87 -18.87 -15.32 10.34
C GLY A 87 -19.54 -15.93 9.12
N GLU A 88 -20.69 -16.55 9.36
CA GLU A 88 -21.57 -17.12 8.34
C GLU A 88 -22.87 -16.28 8.25
N PRO A 89 -23.34 -15.94 7.04
CA PRO A 89 -22.66 -16.16 5.76
C PRO A 89 -21.35 -15.34 5.66
N GLN A 90 -20.37 -15.88 4.93
CA GLN A 90 -19.11 -15.18 4.72
C GLN A 90 -19.37 -13.92 3.89
N ARG A 91 -18.84 -12.79 4.35
CA ARG A 91 -18.88 -11.51 3.63
C ARG A 91 -17.59 -11.32 2.85
N PRO A 92 -17.63 -10.54 1.76
CA PRO A 92 -16.42 -10.19 1.02
C PRO A 92 -15.44 -9.42 1.92
N ASP A 93 -14.15 -9.63 1.67
CA ASP A 93 -13.09 -8.87 2.29
C ASP A 93 -13.15 -7.40 1.83
N ILE A 94 -12.74 -6.49 2.71
CA ILE A 94 -12.69 -5.05 2.41
C ILE A 94 -11.24 -4.62 2.38
N THR A 95 -10.79 -4.12 1.24
CA THR A 95 -9.38 -3.72 1.05
C THR A 95 -9.26 -2.21 0.87
N ARG A 96 -8.25 -1.61 1.51
CA ARG A 96 -7.89 -0.20 1.33
C ARG A 96 -6.41 -0.07 1.05
N LYS A 97 -6.07 0.73 0.04
CA LYS A 97 -4.70 1.16 -0.22
C LYS A 97 -4.50 2.51 0.47
N VAL A 98 -3.53 2.57 1.37
CA VAL A 98 -3.21 3.73 2.21
C VAL A 98 -1.82 4.22 1.81
N ALA A 99 -1.66 5.49 1.47
CA ALA A 99 -0.33 6.08 1.28
C ALA A 99 0.37 6.17 2.64
N ALA A 100 1.66 5.85 2.68
CA ALA A 100 2.45 6.03 3.90
C ALA A 100 2.49 7.52 4.25
N SER A 101 2.29 7.84 5.52
CA SER A 101 2.25 9.23 6.00
C SER A 101 3.64 9.83 6.19
N GLY A 102 4.67 8.98 6.31
CA GLY A 102 6.01 9.41 6.73
C GLY A 102 6.21 9.41 8.24
N GLU A 103 5.15 9.14 9.01
CA GLU A 103 5.19 9.08 10.47
C GLU A 103 5.65 7.71 10.97
N ALA A 104 6.05 7.63 12.24
CA ALA A 104 6.42 6.36 12.87
C ALA A 104 5.24 5.38 13.00
N THR A 105 4.00 5.88 12.98
CA THR A 105 2.78 5.10 13.12
C THR A 105 1.78 5.48 12.06
N GLU A 106 1.24 4.46 11.39
CA GLU A 106 0.23 4.61 10.36
C GLU A 106 -1.15 4.23 10.90
N VAL A 107 -2.19 4.85 10.37
CA VAL A 107 -3.57 4.65 10.83
C VAL A 107 -4.56 4.61 9.67
N VAL A 108 -5.54 3.71 9.73
CA VAL A 108 -6.72 3.71 8.85
C VAL A 108 -7.99 3.41 9.63
N THR A 109 -9.10 4.05 9.23
CA THR A 109 -10.40 3.90 9.90
C THR A 109 -11.43 3.27 8.98
N PHE A 110 -12.01 2.13 9.39
CA PHE A 110 -13.13 1.50 8.70
C PHE A 110 -14.47 1.93 9.30
N GLY A 111 -15.45 2.17 8.44
CA GLY A 111 -16.76 2.69 8.80
C GLY A 111 -17.71 1.62 9.35
N ALA A 112 -18.69 2.07 10.14
CA ALA A 112 -19.69 1.17 10.74
C ALA A 112 -20.49 0.38 9.69
N ALA A 113 -20.88 1.03 8.59
CA ALA A 113 -21.65 0.39 7.52
C ALA A 113 -20.87 -0.73 6.81
N GLU A 114 -19.55 -0.59 6.71
CA GLU A 114 -18.69 -1.60 6.08
C GLU A 114 -18.58 -2.86 6.97
N LEU A 115 -18.52 -2.66 8.28
CA LEU A 115 -18.25 -3.73 9.26
C LEU A 115 -19.51 -4.31 9.91
N VAL A 116 -20.68 -3.73 9.63
CA VAL A 116 -21.95 -4.01 10.31
C VAL A 116 -22.25 -5.51 10.43
N GLY A 117 -22.69 -5.97 11.60
CA GLY A 117 -23.20 -7.34 11.76
C GLY A 117 -22.18 -8.46 11.54
N GLY A 118 -20.93 -8.25 11.93
CA GLY A 118 -19.85 -9.22 11.71
C GLY A 118 -18.76 -9.19 12.78
N ARG A 119 -17.89 -10.20 12.72
CA ARG A 119 -16.59 -10.18 13.41
C ARG A 119 -15.51 -10.02 12.35
N TRP A 120 -14.50 -9.20 12.63
CA TRP A 120 -13.48 -8.84 11.66
C TRP A 120 -12.08 -8.93 12.26
N TYR A 121 -11.09 -9.29 11.45
CA TYR A 121 -9.66 -9.08 11.73
C TYR A 121 -9.00 -8.40 10.54
N TRP A 122 -7.82 -7.83 10.75
CA TRP A 122 -7.09 -7.10 9.72
C TRP A 122 -5.71 -7.69 9.46
N THR A 123 -5.26 -7.57 8.22
CA THR A 123 -3.89 -7.83 7.78
C THR A 123 -3.36 -6.65 6.97
N ILE A 124 -2.04 -6.52 6.89
CA ILE A 124 -1.34 -5.43 6.22
C ILE A 124 -0.28 -5.99 5.29
N MET A 125 -0.23 -5.45 4.09
CA MET A 125 0.82 -5.76 3.10
C MET A 125 1.51 -4.47 2.67
N PRO A 126 2.82 -4.30 2.94
CA PRO A 126 3.56 -3.10 2.57
C PRO A 126 3.90 -3.09 1.07
N LEU A 127 3.95 -1.90 0.47
CA LEU A 127 4.27 -1.68 -0.95
C LEU A 127 5.31 -0.56 -1.11
N TYR A 128 6.29 -0.77 -1.98
CA TYR A 128 7.33 0.21 -2.31
C TYR A 128 7.76 0.11 -3.76
N ARG A 129 7.64 1.17 -4.57
CA ARG A 129 8.10 1.25 -5.97
C ARG A 129 7.79 0.00 -6.84
N GLY A 130 6.59 -0.56 -6.68
CA GLY A 130 6.13 -1.74 -7.42
C GLY A 130 6.51 -3.09 -6.80
N TRP A 131 7.31 -3.07 -5.73
CA TRP A 131 7.58 -4.22 -4.90
C TRP A 131 6.48 -4.42 -3.85
N THR A 132 6.20 -5.69 -3.54
CA THR A 132 5.16 -6.11 -2.60
C THR A 132 5.77 -6.96 -1.49
N GLY A 133 5.54 -6.57 -0.25
CA GLY A 133 6.06 -7.30 0.91
C GLY A 133 5.17 -8.43 1.38
N ALA A 134 5.62 -9.10 2.43
CA ALA A 134 4.87 -10.18 3.02
C ALA A 134 3.65 -9.63 3.78
N VAL A 135 2.51 -10.33 3.66
CA VAL A 135 1.32 -10.05 4.45
C VAL A 135 1.64 -10.26 5.93
N SER A 136 1.17 -9.35 6.77
CA SER A 136 1.36 -9.40 8.22
C SER A 136 0.58 -10.53 8.89
N GLY A 137 0.87 -10.75 10.17
CA GLY A 137 -0.03 -11.52 11.04
C GLY A 137 -1.37 -10.82 11.24
N ARG A 138 -2.33 -11.56 11.80
CA ARG A 138 -3.70 -11.08 12.03
C ARG A 138 -3.77 -10.21 13.28
N SER A 139 -4.54 -9.11 13.22
CA SER A 139 -4.91 -8.36 14.42
C SER A 139 -5.81 -9.17 15.37
N GLN A 140 -6.09 -8.60 16.55
CA GLN A 140 -7.25 -8.98 17.35
C GLN A 140 -8.55 -8.85 16.54
N ARG A 141 -9.53 -9.69 16.91
CA ARG A 141 -10.86 -9.68 16.29
C ARG A 141 -11.74 -8.64 16.96
N LEU A 142 -12.44 -7.84 16.16
CA LEU A 142 -13.46 -6.91 16.66
C LEU A 142 -14.86 -7.36 16.22
N ARG A 143 -15.87 -7.04 17.03
CA ARG A 143 -17.28 -7.36 16.75
C ARG A 143 -18.09 -6.08 16.56
N PHE A 144 -18.90 -6.09 15.51
CA PHE A 144 -19.83 -5.02 15.17
C PHE A 144 -21.24 -5.59 15.12
N THR A 145 -22.16 -4.93 15.81
CA THR A 145 -23.56 -5.35 15.86
C THR A 145 -24.23 -4.92 14.57
N ALA A 146 -25.21 -5.70 14.10
CA ALA A 146 -26.09 -5.23 13.04
C ALA A 146 -26.97 -4.12 13.60
N ALA A 147 -27.30 -3.11 12.78
CA ALA A 147 -28.42 -2.25 13.13
C ALA A 147 -29.67 -3.14 13.31
N PRO A 148 -30.54 -2.87 14.31
CA PRO A 148 -31.83 -3.54 14.38
C PRO A 148 -32.51 -3.43 13.02
N PRO A 149 -33.17 -4.50 12.52
CA PRO A 149 -34.01 -4.35 11.36
C PRO A 149 -34.95 -3.19 11.66
N ALA A 150 -35.02 -2.20 10.75
CA ALA A 150 -36.02 -1.16 10.88
C ALA A 150 -37.35 -1.89 10.95
N ASP A 151 -38.05 -1.78 12.09
CA ASP A 151 -39.44 -2.22 12.17
C ASP A 151 -40.11 -1.54 10.99
N THR A 152 -40.65 -2.37 10.10
CA THR A 152 -41.41 -1.87 8.95
C THR A 152 -42.67 -1.32 9.57
N ALA A 153 -42.61 -0.08 10.05
CA ALA A 153 -43.79 0.65 10.50
C ALA A 153 -44.78 0.55 9.34
N ASP A 154 -45.94 -0.04 9.64
CA ASP A 154 -47.05 -0.29 8.74
C ASP A 154 -47.00 0.63 7.53
N ALA A 155 -46.76 0.04 6.36
CA ALA A 155 -46.97 0.75 5.11
C ALA A 155 -48.38 1.37 5.19
N PRO A 156 -48.53 2.71 5.11
CA PRO A 156 -49.86 3.29 5.08
C PRO A 156 -50.61 2.64 3.92
N ALA A 157 -51.74 2.02 4.23
CA ALA A 157 -52.63 1.40 3.27
C ALA A 157 -52.78 2.34 2.07
N ALA A 158 -52.50 1.82 0.87
CA ALA A 158 -52.53 2.57 -0.37
C ALA A 158 -53.81 3.43 -0.43
N ALA A 159 -53.63 4.75 -0.50
CA ALA A 159 -54.71 5.64 -0.88
C ALA A 159 -55.14 5.30 -2.32
N PRO A 160 -56.45 5.31 -2.64
CA PRO A 160 -56.92 5.01 -3.99
C PRO A 160 -56.34 5.98 -5.01
N GLU A 161 -55.85 5.44 -6.12
CA GLU A 161 -55.28 6.18 -7.24
C GLU A 161 -56.29 7.20 -7.82
N PRO A 162 -55.93 8.50 -7.95
CA PRO A 162 -56.70 9.44 -8.75
C PRO A 162 -56.53 9.15 -10.26
N PRO A 163 -57.54 9.46 -11.09
CA PRO A 163 -57.55 9.11 -12.51
C PRO A 163 -56.38 9.75 -13.28
N MET A 164 -55.77 8.94 -14.15
CA MET A 164 -54.74 9.32 -15.10
C MET A 164 -55.20 10.51 -15.96
N ILE A 165 -54.54 11.66 -15.83
CA ILE A 165 -54.57 12.69 -16.86
C ILE A 165 -53.30 12.52 -17.70
N THR A 166 -53.50 12.02 -18.93
CA THR A 166 -52.50 11.97 -19.99
C THR A 166 -52.16 13.39 -20.44
N THR A 167 -50.92 13.83 -20.19
CA THR A 167 -50.30 14.93 -20.93
C THR A 167 -49.03 14.42 -21.63
N ALA A 168 -49.04 14.62 -22.95
CA ALA A 168 -48.02 14.23 -23.92
C ALA A 168 -46.72 15.08 -23.77
N PRO A 169 -45.61 14.69 -24.42
CA PRO A 169 -44.27 15.12 -24.06
C PRO A 169 -43.88 16.46 -24.69
N ALA A 170 -43.13 17.27 -23.95
CA ALA A 170 -42.37 18.39 -24.51
C ALA A 170 -40.89 17.99 -24.58
N THR A 171 -40.42 17.80 -25.82
CA THR A 171 -39.02 17.74 -26.22
C THR A 171 -38.31 19.04 -25.88
N THR A 172 -37.22 18.97 -25.12
CA THR A 172 -36.20 20.03 -25.08
C THR A 172 -34.82 19.41 -25.35
N ALA A 173 -34.15 19.99 -26.33
CA ALA A 173 -32.89 19.61 -26.95
C ALA A 173 -31.68 19.70 -26.00
N PRO A 174 -30.52 19.11 -26.36
CA PRO A 174 -29.34 19.02 -25.51
C PRO A 174 -28.58 20.35 -25.46
N ALA A 175 -28.16 20.75 -24.26
CA ALA A 175 -27.14 21.78 -24.07
C ALA A 175 -25.77 21.11 -23.99
N THR A 176 -24.98 21.35 -25.03
CA THR A 176 -23.52 21.21 -25.06
C THR A 176 -22.93 22.16 -24.02
N GLU A 177 -22.23 21.62 -23.01
CA GLU A 177 -21.25 22.39 -22.24
C GLU A 177 -19.88 21.73 -22.37
N GLU A 178 -18.93 22.57 -22.73
CA GLU A 178 -17.56 22.26 -23.11
C GLU A 178 -16.66 21.88 -21.92
N PRO A 179 -15.57 21.13 -22.17
CA PRO A 179 -14.60 20.76 -21.15
C PRO A 179 -13.72 21.95 -20.74
N ILE A 180 -13.85 22.39 -19.48
CA ILE A 180 -12.85 23.26 -18.83
C ILE A 180 -11.61 22.43 -18.47
N VAL A 181 -10.57 22.59 -19.29
CA VAL A 181 -9.19 22.20 -18.99
C VAL A 181 -8.61 23.26 -18.07
N THR A 182 -8.41 22.92 -16.79
CA THR A 182 -7.60 23.74 -15.89
C THR A 182 -6.30 23.00 -15.61
N THR A 183 -5.26 23.39 -16.34
CA THR A 183 -3.87 23.01 -16.13
C THR A 183 -3.33 23.73 -14.90
N PRO A 184 -2.83 23.04 -13.85
CA PRO A 184 -2.03 23.69 -12.83
C PRO A 184 -0.58 23.81 -13.31
N GLU A 185 -0.15 25.05 -13.56
CA GLU A 185 1.26 25.43 -13.72
C GLU A 185 1.94 25.32 -12.35
N THR A 186 2.84 24.35 -12.18
CA THR A 186 3.66 24.23 -10.97
C THR A 186 5.10 24.60 -11.32
N THR A 187 5.48 25.80 -10.88
CA THR A 187 6.85 26.30 -10.81
C THR A 187 7.72 25.36 -9.97
N PRO A 188 8.84 24.82 -10.47
CA PRO A 188 9.84 24.21 -9.61
C PRO A 188 10.62 25.31 -8.89
N ALA A 189 10.51 25.36 -7.56
CA ALA A 189 11.44 26.09 -6.73
C ALA A 189 12.78 25.34 -6.72
N THR A 190 13.83 25.99 -7.22
CA THR A 190 15.22 25.58 -7.06
C THR A 190 15.57 25.61 -5.57
N THR A 191 15.73 24.44 -4.96
CA THR A 191 16.33 24.33 -3.63
C THR A 191 17.84 24.22 -3.77
N GLU A 192 18.50 25.22 -3.20
CA GLU A 192 19.94 25.34 -2.96
C GLU A 192 20.50 24.10 -2.22
N PRO A 193 21.65 23.53 -2.64
CA PRO A 193 22.28 22.42 -1.93
C PRO A 193 22.83 22.91 -0.58
N ALA A 194 22.30 22.38 0.51
CA ALA A 194 22.88 22.54 1.83
C ALA A 194 24.27 21.89 1.89
N GLU A 195 25.22 22.69 2.33
CA GLU A 195 26.61 22.36 2.63
C GLU A 195 26.70 21.14 3.56
N ALA A 196 27.50 20.14 3.17
CA ALA A 196 27.72 18.94 3.96
C ALA A 196 28.56 19.26 5.21
N PRO A 197 28.19 18.79 6.42
CA PRO A 197 29.09 18.87 7.56
C PRO A 197 30.27 17.89 7.37
N THR A 198 31.47 18.45 7.48
CA THR A 198 32.75 17.74 7.62
C THR A 198 32.67 16.73 8.77
N PRO A 199 33.05 15.45 8.59
CA PRO A 199 33.14 14.51 9.70
C PRO A 199 34.30 14.88 10.62
N GLU A 200 33.99 15.03 11.90
CA GLU A 200 34.93 15.22 13.00
C GLU A 200 35.66 13.89 13.28
N GLU A 201 36.98 13.91 13.16
CA GLU A 201 37.88 12.79 13.41
C GLU A 201 37.86 12.45 14.91
N THR A 202 37.27 11.31 15.29
CA THR A 202 37.30 10.85 16.68
C THR A 202 38.56 10.01 16.91
N GLU A 203 39.51 10.62 17.62
CA GLU A 203 40.72 9.99 18.16
C GLU A 203 40.37 8.73 18.98
N THR A 204 41.03 7.62 18.64
CA THR A 204 40.97 6.36 19.40
C THR A 204 42.07 6.39 20.47
N THR A 205 41.69 6.52 21.74
CA THR A 205 42.60 6.25 22.86
C THR A 205 42.46 4.80 23.28
N ASP A 206 43.53 4.05 23.06
CA ASP A 206 43.78 2.66 23.45
C ASP A 206 43.97 2.57 24.98
N SER A 207 43.61 1.44 25.60
CA SER A 207 43.89 1.09 26.99
C SER A 207 43.93 -0.42 27.17
#